data_AF-A0A3L7UAY9-F1
#
_entry.id   AF-A0A3L7UAY9-F1
#
_cell.length_a   1.000
_cell.length_b   1.000
_cell.length_c   1.000
_cell.angle_alpha   90.00
_cell.angle_beta   90.00
_cell.angle_gamma   90.00
#
_symmetry.space_group_name_H-M   'P 1'
#
loop_
_entity.id
_entity.type
_entity.pdbx_description
1 polymer ?
#
loop_
_entity_poly.entity_id
_entity_poly.type
_entity_poly.pdbx_seq_one_letter_code
_entity_poly.pdbx_strand_id
1 'polypeptide(L)'
;MAVTAPLASGGEPTLVGIAVYPPQIHLSSAQDRQTLVVQATYADGITRDVTSKSTISIAQPERAAVEGCLIKPLANGDTALTAAFADRSVTVPVHVERAEEMVPISFKLDVMPVFMKAGCNTGSCHGAARGKDGFRLSLFGFDPDGDYHRLTREISGRRINLALVEESLLIEKTTNVVPHSGGAKIKKGDEHYATLIRWLEAGAPADPGPVPAAVTLEIFPPTGVLDGEGESQKLSVRAKYADGTDRDVTNLAVFMTNNDNSATVSQDGVVTATNRGEALILARFETHTIGSQFIVLPQGLAFEWKNAPVKNYVDEFTDRKLMRLRINPSDLCTDEEFLRRVHLDICGTLPSSDEYRTFMEGVDPAKREHLVDSLLQRKEFVEMWVMKWSELLMIRTSPQIT
;
A
#
# COMPACT_ATOMS: atom_id res chain seq x y z
N MET A 1 6.35 6.28 -25.28
CA MET A 1 7.76 6.05 -25.65
C MET A 1 8.62 6.70 -24.58
N ALA A 2 9.15 5.91 -23.65
CA ALA A 2 10.07 6.42 -22.62
C ALA A 2 11.49 6.36 -23.19
N VAL A 3 12.16 7.51 -23.19
CA VAL A 3 13.53 7.66 -23.68
C VAL A 3 14.47 6.94 -22.71
N THR A 4 15.14 5.89 -23.19
CA THR A 4 16.19 5.16 -22.47
C THR A 4 17.51 5.93 -22.59
N ALA A 5 17.84 6.73 -21.58
CA ALA A 5 19.17 7.34 -21.45
C ALA A 5 20.16 6.33 -20.85
N PRO A 6 21.44 6.32 -21.29
CA PRO A 6 22.46 5.44 -20.74
C PRO A 6 22.86 5.91 -19.33
N LEU A 7 22.91 4.95 -18.41
CA LEU A 7 23.32 5.15 -17.02
C LEU A 7 24.85 5.16 -16.93
N ALA A 8 25.47 6.34 -16.81
CA ALA A 8 26.90 6.49 -16.57
C ALA A 8 27.21 7.19 -15.23
N SER A 9 28.33 6.75 -14.67
CA SER A 9 28.90 6.88 -13.32
C SER A 9 29.08 8.27 -12.67
N GLY A 10 29.00 8.28 -11.31
CA GLY A 10 30.01 8.90 -10.44
C GLY A 10 29.74 10.31 -9.89
N GLY A 11 28.76 11.05 -10.42
CA GLY A 11 28.29 12.30 -9.85
C GLY A 11 27.01 12.12 -9.03
N GLU A 12 26.59 13.13 -8.25
CA GLU A 12 25.21 13.16 -7.76
C GLU A 12 24.27 13.04 -8.97
N PRO A 13 23.32 12.11 -8.95
CA PRO A 13 22.48 11.87 -10.10
C PRO A 13 21.67 13.15 -10.40
N THR A 14 21.47 13.44 -11.68
CA THR A 14 20.80 14.67 -12.11
C THR A 14 19.29 14.61 -11.84
N LEU A 15 18.71 15.67 -11.27
CA LEU A 15 17.27 15.77 -11.05
C LEU A 15 16.53 15.86 -12.39
N VAL A 16 15.65 14.90 -12.66
CA VAL A 16 14.85 14.85 -13.90
C VAL A 16 13.47 15.45 -13.70
N GLY A 17 12.87 15.26 -12.52
CA GLY A 17 11.56 15.81 -12.21
C GLY A 17 11.17 15.66 -10.76
N ILE A 18 10.06 16.29 -10.42
CA ILE A 18 9.36 16.08 -9.15
C ILE A 18 7.90 15.76 -9.43
N ALA A 19 7.28 14.99 -8.54
CA ALA A 19 5.86 14.72 -8.52
C ALA A 19 5.28 15.15 -7.17
N VAL A 20 4.08 15.71 -7.20
CA VAL A 20 3.33 16.15 -6.01
C VAL A 20 2.11 15.27 -5.87
N TYR A 21 1.91 14.74 -4.67
CA TYR A 21 0.81 13.85 -4.37
C TYR A 21 -0.05 14.37 -3.21
N PRO A 22 -1.38 14.22 -3.29
CA PRO A 22 -2.12 13.78 -4.49
C PRO A 22 -1.99 14.79 -5.65
N PRO A 23 -2.23 14.37 -6.91
CA PRO A 23 -2.09 15.25 -8.08
C PRO A 23 -3.18 16.33 -8.19
N GLN A 24 -4.21 16.24 -7.34
CA GLN A 24 -5.27 17.23 -7.16
C GLN A 24 -5.74 17.15 -5.72
N ILE A 25 -6.18 18.28 -5.17
CA ILE A 25 -6.69 18.37 -3.80
C ILE A 25 -8.15 18.81 -3.86
N HIS A 26 -9.00 18.12 -3.11
CA HIS A 26 -10.38 18.50 -2.89
C HIS A 26 -10.61 18.59 -1.38
N LEU A 27 -11.18 19.69 -0.91
CA LEU A 27 -11.47 19.93 0.50
C LEU A 27 -12.95 20.27 0.63
N SER A 28 -13.68 19.41 1.32
CA SER A 28 -15.14 19.35 1.27
C SER A 28 -15.85 19.77 2.55
N SER A 29 -15.12 20.22 3.59
CA SER A 29 -15.71 20.71 4.84
C SER A 29 -14.71 21.54 5.64
N ALA A 30 -15.16 22.27 6.67
CA ALA A 30 -14.29 23.04 7.55
C ALA A 30 -13.21 22.20 8.29
N GLN A 31 -13.43 20.89 8.45
CA GLN A 31 -12.53 19.97 9.15
C GLN A 31 -11.69 19.12 8.20
N ASP A 32 -11.90 19.27 6.89
CA ASP A 32 -11.20 18.49 5.88
C ASP A 32 -9.73 18.89 5.81
N ARG A 33 -8.91 17.99 5.27
CA ARG A 33 -7.48 18.22 5.11
C ARG A 33 -6.87 17.32 4.06
N GLN A 34 -5.71 17.74 3.56
CA GLN A 34 -4.89 16.91 2.69
C GLN A 34 -3.41 17.04 3.03
N THR A 35 -2.76 15.92 3.33
CA THR A 35 -1.31 15.82 3.48
C THR A 35 -0.68 15.69 2.11
N LEU A 36 0.34 16.50 1.85
CA LEU A 36 1.14 16.47 0.64
C LEU A 36 2.38 15.61 0.79
N VAL A 37 2.74 14.93 -0.29
CA VAL A 37 4.03 14.25 -0.46
C VAL A 37 4.67 14.75 -1.75
N VAL A 38 5.95 15.11 -1.69
CA VAL A 38 6.73 15.49 -2.88
C VAL A 38 7.85 14.49 -3.08
N GLN A 39 7.86 13.84 -4.25
CA GLN A 39 8.87 12.84 -4.61
C GLN A 39 9.69 13.37 -5.79
N ALA A 40 11.01 13.41 -5.64
CA ALA A 40 11.93 13.69 -6.73
C ALA A 40 12.30 12.41 -7.48
N THR A 41 12.51 12.49 -8.79
CA THR A 41 13.04 11.42 -9.63
C THR A 41 14.32 11.88 -10.31
N TYR A 42 15.34 11.04 -10.23
CA TYR A 42 16.66 11.29 -10.77
C TYR A 42 16.91 10.52 -12.07
N ALA A 43 17.92 10.92 -12.84
CA ALA A 43 18.24 10.35 -14.14
C ALA A 43 18.54 8.85 -14.11
N ASP A 44 18.91 8.33 -12.94
CA ASP A 44 19.19 6.93 -12.71
C ASP A 44 18.03 6.12 -12.15
N GLY A 45 16.84 6.73 -12.14
CA GLY A 45 15.59 6.13 -11.69
C GLY A 45 15.42 6.12 -10.17
N ILE A 46 16.41 6.57 -9.39
CA ILE A 46 16.27 6.74 -7.94
C ILE A 46 15.19 7.78 -7.66
N THR A 47 14.40 7.53 -6.62
CA THR A 47 13.45 8.48 -6.08
C THR A 47 13.86 8.95 -4.69
N ARG A 48 13.56 10.20 -4.36
CA ARG A 48 13.79 10.72 -3.00
C ARG A 48 12.56 11.46 -2.49
N ASP A 49 12.25 11.29 -1.21
CA ASP A 49 11.33 12.19 -0.53
C ASP A 49 11.97 13.56 -0.37
N VAL A 50 11.35 14.56 -0.97
CA VAL A 50 11.77 15.96 -0.89
C VAL A 50 10.67 16.82 -0.29
N THR A 51 9.67 16.22 0.36
CA THR A 51 8.51 16.90 0.95
C THR A 51 8.94 18.01 1.91
N SER A 52 9.83 17.69 2.86
CA SER A 52 10.34 18.66 3.84
C SER A 52 11.36 19.64 3.26
N LYS A 53 11.90 19.36 2.07
CA LYS A 53 12.86 20.21 1.36
C LYS A 53 12.20 21.11 0.31
N SER A 54 10.91 20.92 0.07
CA SER A 54 10.16 21.65 -0.95
C SER A 54 9.58 22.94 -0.38
N THR A 55 9.58 24.00 -1.19
CA THR A 55 8.81 25.21 -0.89
C THR A 55 7.40 25.03 -1.43
N ILE A 56 6.40 25.20 -0.58
CA ILE A 56 4.98 25.08 -0.94
C ILE A 56 4.34 26.46 -0.86
N SER A 57 3.61 26.83 -1.91
CA SER A 57 2.89 28.11 -2.00
C SER A 57 1.51 27.89 -2.59
N ILE A 58 0.59 28.80 -2.29
CA ILE A 58 -0.79 28.76 -2.79
C ILE A 58 -1.13 30.10 -3.45
N ALA A 59 -1.74 30.05 -4.64
CA ALA A 59 -2.01 31.25 -5.44
C ALA A 59 -3.03 32.19 -4.78
N GLN A 60 -4.09 31.63 -4.20
CA GLN A 60 -5.11 32.34 -3.41
C GLN A 60 -5.07 31.85 -1.95
N PRO A 61 -4.25 32.47 -1.08
CA PRO A 61 -4.08 32.04 0.32
C PRO A 61 -5.31 32.25 1.19
N GLU A 62 -6.30 33.01 0.74
CA GLU A 62 -7.60 33.13 1.39
C GLU A 62 -8.49 31.89 1.19
N ARG A 63 -8.17 31.00 0.24
CA ARG A 63 -8.98 29.80 -0.07
C ARG A 63 -8.54 28.58 0.73
N ALA A 64 -7.24 28.38 0.91
CA ALA A 64 -6.70 27.31 1.73
C ALA A 64 -5.38 27.70 2.40
N ALA A 65 -5.18 27.19 3.61
CA ALA A 65 -3.97 27.36 4.40
C ALA A 65 -2.99 26.21 4.14
N VAL A 66 -1.69 26.51 4.25
CA VAL A 66 -0.61 25.52 4.21
C VAL A 66 0.09 25.51 5.56
N GLU A 67 -0.04 24.41 6.31
CA GLU A 67 0.63 24.18 7.59
C GLU A 67 1.68 23.08 7.43
N GLY A 68 2.91 23.47 7.11
CA GLY A 68 3.97 22.52 6.72
C GLY A 68 3.62 21.84 5.40
N CYS A 69 3.16 20.59 5.45
CA CYS A 69 2.69 19.83 4.29
C CYS A 69 1.18 19.51 4.35
N LEU A 70 0.48 20.04 5.36
CA LEU A 70 -0.96 19.86 5.53
C LEU A 70 -1.72 21.03 4.91
N ILE A 71 -2.69 20.73 4.07
CA ILE A 71 -3.56 21.72 3.43
C ILE A 71 -4.91 21.69 4.12
N LYS A 72 -5.41 22.88 4.49
CA LYS A 72 -6.70 23.06 5.17
C LYS A 72 -7.57 24.08 4.46
N PRO A 73 -8.89 23.93 4.45
CA PRO A 73 -9.79 24.86 3.80
C PRO A 73 -9.94 26.15 4.60
N LEU A 74 -10.11 27.27 3.90
CA LEU A 74 -10.40 28.59 4.49
C LEU A 74 -11.64 29.24 3.87
N ALA A 75 -11.80 29.16 2.54
CA ALA A 75 -12.96 29.70 1.84
C ALA A 75 -13.22 28.94 0.53
N ASN A 76 -14.49 28.81 0.15
CA ASN A 76 -14.92 28.10 -1.07
C ASN A 76 -14.28 28.68 -2.33
N GLY A 77 -13.98 27.84 -3.32
CA GLY A 77 -13.48 28.24 -4.63
C GLY A 77 -12.24 27.46 -5.06
N ASP A 78 -11.84 27.69 -6.30
CA ASP A 78 -10.65 27.10 -6.88
C ASP A 78 -9.39 27.92 -6.54
N THR A 79 -8.29 27.21 -6.30
CA THR A 79 -6.95 27.77 -6.19
C THR A 79 -5.93 26.78 -6.73
N ALA A 80 -4.67 27.17 -6.77
CA ALA A 80 -3.59 26.34 -7.25
C ALA A 80 -2.45 26.32 -6.22
N LEU A 81 -1.98 25.11 -5.89
CA LEU A 81 -0.83 24.91 -5.03
C LEU A 81 0.39 24.61 -5.88
N THR A 82 1.49 25.30 -5.63
CA THR A 82 2.77 25.06 -6.30
C THR A 82 3.80 24.56 -5.29
N ALA A 83 4.34 23.37 -5.55
CA ALA A 83 5.49 22.85 -4.83
C ALA A 83 6.75 22.98 -5.70
N ALA A 84 7.82 23.52 -5.13
CA ALA A 84 9.10 23.71 -5.80
C ALA A 84 10.24 23.05 -5.03
N PHE A 85 11.14 22.38 -5.75
CA PHE A 85 12.35 21.78 -5.23
C PHE A 85 13.48 21.92 -6.27
N ALA A 86 14.60 22.50 -5.85
CA ALA A 86 15.69 22.91 -6.73
C ALA A 86 15.19 23.81 -7.89
N ASP A 87 15.47 23.45 -9.14
CA ASP A 87 15.06 24.16 -10.36
C ASP A 87 13.71 23.67 -10.92
N ARG A 88 13.00 22.78 -10.19
CA ARG A 88 11.74 22.18 -10.63
C ARG A 88 10.57 22.68 -9.80
N SER A 89 9.42 22.83 -10.45
CA SER A 89 8.14 23.14 -9.81
C SER A 89 7.01 22.37 -10.45
N VAL A 90 6.00 22.03 -9.65
CA VAL A 90 4.75 21.40 -10.09
C VAL A 90 3.59 22.11 -9.42
N THR A 91 2.57 22.42 -10.23
CA THR A 91 1.32 23.02 -9.77
C THR A 91 0.22 21.97 -9.74
N VAL A 92 -0.50 21.87 -8.62
CA VAL A 92 -1.67 20.99 -8.44
C VAL A 92 -2.92 21.83 -8.21
N PRO A 93 -4.05 21.48 -8.84
CA PRO A 93 -5.32 22.16 -8.59
C PRO A 93 -5.84 21.85 -7.19
N VAL A 94 -6.42 22.84 -6.55
CA VAL A 94 -7.07 22.74 -5.24
C VAL A 94 -8.49 23.27 -5.36
N HIS A 95 -9.48 22.43 -5.12
CA HIS A 95 -10.88 22.81 -5.04
C HIS A 95 -11.32 22.82 -3.57
N VAL A 96 -11.89 23.93 -3.12
CA VAL A 96 -12.46 24.06 -1.77
C VAL A 96 -13.96 24.27 -1.88
N GLU A 97 -14.73 23.45 -1.19
CA GLU A 97 -16.16 23.61 -1.01
C GLU A 97 -16.56 23.44 0.45
N ARG A 98 -17.68 24.07 0.82
CA ARG A 98 -18.27 24.01 2.17
C ARG A 98 -17.26 24.29 3.30
N ALA A 99 -16.35 25.24 3.09
CA ALA A 99 -15.26 25.57 4.02
C ALA A 99 -15.74 26.03 5.42
N GLU A 100 -16.99 26.49 5.52
CA GLU A 100 -17.62 26.91 6.78
C GLU A 100 -18.47 25.79 7.42
N GLU A 101 -18.71 24.68 6.71
CA GLU A 101 -19.56 23.59 7.17
C GLU A 101 -18.79 22.69 8.14
N MET A 102 -19.22 22.69 9.40
CA MET A 102 -18.75 21.76 10.41
C MET A 102 -19.61 20.49 10.36
N VAL A 103 -19.09 19.45 9.70
CA VAL A 103 -19.76 18.15 9.62
C VAL A 103 -19.85 17.54 11.03
N PRO A 104 -21.04 17.07 11.46
CA PRO A 104 -21.19 16.36 12.73
C PRO A 104 -20.30 15.11 12.78
N ILE A 105 -19.77 14.78 13.97
CA ILE A 105 -18.98 13.56 14.13
C ILE A 105 -19.79 12.31 13.79
N SER A 106 -19.23 11.48 12.92
CA SER A 106 -19.82 10.22 12.49
C SER A 106 -19.22 9.04 13.25
N PHE A 107 -20.05 8.12 13.72
CA PHE A 107 -19.54 6.89 14.30
C PHE A 107 -18.86 6.04 13.22
N LYS A 108 -19.53 5.83 12.09
CA LYS A 108 -19.02 5.01 10.98
C LYS A 108 -17.78 5.60 10.32
N LEU A 109 -17.76 6.90 10.03
CA LEU A 109 -16.68 7.51 9.25
C LEU A 109 -15.49 7.98 10.09
N ASP A 110 -15.69 8.35 11.35
CA ASP A 110 -14.62 8.94 12.17
C ASP A 110 -14.19 8.04 13.32
N VAL A 111 -15.15 7.46 14.05
CA VAL A 111 -14.88 6.69 15.28
C VAL A 111 -14.48 5.25 14.96
N MET A 112 -15.20 4.58 14.05
CA MET A 112 -14.94 3.19 13.73
C MET A 112 -13.53 2.94 13.18
N PRO A 113 -12.98 3.77 12.27
CA PRO A 113 -11.63 3.60 11.76
C PRO A 113 -10.54 3.74 12.83
N VAL A 114 -10.77 4.51 13.89
CA VAL A 114 -9.82 4.64 15.02
C VAL A 114 -9.55 3.28 15.67
N PHE A 115 -10.58 2.44 15.85
CA PHE A 115 -10.39 1.12 16.45
C PHE A 115 -9.58 0.15 15.57
N MET A 116 -9.71 0.29 14.25
CA MET A 116 -8.87 -0.46 13.31
C MET A 116 -7.44 0.04 13.37
N LYS A 117 -7.25 1.37 13.29
CA LYS A 117 -5.93 2.01 13.38
C LYS A 117 -5.18 1.64 14.67
N ALA A 118 -5.88 1.64 15.78
CA ALA A 118 -5.35 1.27 17.10
C ALA A 118 -5.17 -0.25 17.29
N GLY A 119 -5.61 -1.07 16.33
CA GLY A 119 -5.52 -2.53 16.38
C GLY A 119 -6.51 -3.20 17.35
N CYS A 120 -7.51 -2.47 17.85
CA CYS A 120 -8.47 -2.95 18.85
C CYS A 120 -9.40 -4.05 18.30
N ASN A 121 -9.83 -3.90 17.04
CA ASN A 121 -10.79 -4.80 16.37
C ASN A 121 -10.10 -5.85 15.48
N THR A 122 -8.86 -6.20 15.78
CA THR A 122 -8.11 -7.26 15.09
C THR A 122 -8.45 -8.64 15.64
N GLY A 123 -8.18 -9.69 14.84
CA GLY A 123 -8.48 -11.08 15.22
C GLY A 123 -7.70 -11.61 16.44
N SER A 124 -6.66 -10.91 16.89
CA SER A 124 -5.91 -11.24 18.11
C SER A 124 -6.54 -10.66 19.39
N CYS A 125 -7.42 -9.65 19.27
CA CYS A 125 -8.03 -8.91 20.38
C CYS A 125 -9.57 -8.92 20.29
N HIS A 126 -10.24 -7.76 20.32
CA HIS A 126 -11.70 -7.68 20.38
C HIS A 126 -12.37 -8.09 19.07
N GLY A 127 -11.65 -8.09 17.94
CA GLY A 127 -12.11 -8.61 16.66
C GLY A 127 -12.07 -10.14 16.54
N ALA A 128 -11.57 -10.85 17.55
CA ALA A 128 -11.63 -12.31 17.59
C ALA A 128 -13.09 -12.79 17.61
N ALA A 129 -13.37 -14.00 17.09
CA ALA A 129 -14.73 -14.54 17.02
C ALA A 129 -15.46 -14.56 18.39
N ARG A 130 -14.71 -14.78 19.49
CA ARG A 130 -15.22 -14.76 20.88
C ARG A 130 -15.02 -13.41 21.59
N GLY A 131 -14.37 -12.43 20.95
CA GLY A 131 -13.90 -11.21 21.60
C GLY A 131 -12.84 -11.47 22.68
N LYS A 132 -12.66 -10.50 23.58
CA LYS A 132 -11.80 -10.59 24.76
C LYS A 132 -12.56 -10.04 25.97
N ASP A 133 -12.52 -10.77 27.08
CA ASP A 133 -13.09 -10.37 28.37
C ASP A 133 -14.55 -9.90 28.30
N GLY A 134 -15.37 -10.60 27.50
CA GLY A 134 -16.79 -10.25 27.32
C GLY A 134 -17.05 -9.01 26.45
N PHE A 135 -16.05 -8.51 25.73
CA PHE A 135 -16.19 -7.44 24.75
C PHE A 135 -15.73 -7.89 23.36
N ARG A 136 -16.64 -7.79 22.39
CA ARG A 136 -16.42 -8.15 21.00
C ARG A 136 -16.67 -6.95 20.11
N LEU A 137 -15.75 -6.69 19.19
CA LEU A 137 -15.94 -5.81 18.05
C LEU A 137 -15.97 -6.69 16.80
N SER A 138 -16.56 -6.20 15.72
CA SER A 138 -16.49 -6.85 14.43
C SER A 138 -15.06 -6.82 13.93
N LEU A 139 -14.64 -7.89 13.26
CA LEU A 139 -13.28 -7.97 12.70
C LEU A 139 -13.08 -6.79 11.75
N PHE A 140 -12.07 -5.96 11.97
CA PHE A 140 -11.75 -4.79 11.14
C PHE A 140 -12.91 -3.78 10.93
N GLY A 141 -13.97 -3.81 11.75
CA GLY A 141 -15.09 -2.88 11.61
C GLY A 141 -16.12 -3.28 10.54
N PHE A 142 -16.20 -4.56 10.14
CA PHE A 142 -17.17 -5.06 9.15
C PHE A 142 -18.65 -4.93 9.54
N ASP A 143 -18.97 -4.72 10.82
CA ASP A 143 -20.34 -4.52 11.34
C ASP A 143 -20.37 -3.29 12.28
N PRO A 144 -20.32 -2.06 11.73
CA PRO A 144 -20.25 -0.85 12.53
C PRO A 144 -21.52 -0.60 13.35
N ASP A 145 -22.70 -0.97 12.84
CA ASP A 145 -23.96 -0.82 13.59
C ASP A 145 -23.99 -1.73 14.82
N GLY A 146 -23.56 -2.98 14.69
CA GLY A 146 -23.39 -3.87 15.83
C GLY A 146 -22.29 -3.41 16.78
N ASP A 147 -21.19 -2.85 16.28
CA ASP A 147 -20.11 -2.33 17.12
C ASP A 147 -20.52 -1.10 17.92
N TYR A 148 -21.31 -0.20 17.33
CA TYR A 148 -21.95 0.91 18.05
C TYR A 148 -22.80 0.37 19.21
N HIS A 149 -23.63 -0.64 18.95
CA HIS A 149 -24.48 -1.26 19.98
C HIS A 149 -23.65 -1.88 21.13
N ARG A 150 -22.58 -2.62 20.79
CA ARG A 150 -21.67 -3.26 21.76
C ARG A 150 -20.90 -2.25 22.61
N LEU A 151 -20.52 -1.12 22.01
CA LEU A 151 -19.85 -0.02 22.71
C LEU A 151 -20.80 0.74 23.63
N THR A 152 -22.02 1.04 23.18
CA THR A 152 -22.88 2.01 23.87
C THR A 152 -23.96 1.40 24.77
N ARG A 153 -24.40 0.15 24.54
CA ARG A 153 -25.56 -0.45 25.25
C ARG A 153 -25.26 -1.75 25.98
N GLU A 154 -24.41 -2.61 25.44
CA GLU A 154 -24.11 -3.90 26.09
C GLU A 154 -23.57 -3.70 27.51
N ILE A 155 -23.89 -4.65 28.40
CA ILE A 155 -23.54 -4.58 29.83
C ILE A 155 -24.03 -3.26 30.45
N SER A 156 -25.27 -2.88 30.14
CA SER A 156 -25.95 -1.69 30.66
C SER A 156 -25.15 -0.39 30.43
N GLY A 157 -24.49 -0.28 29.28
CA GLY A 157 -23.76 0.93 28.88
C GLY A 157 -22.45 1.20 29.64
N ARG A 158 -21.94 0.23 30.42
CA ARG A 158 -20.75 0.39 31.30
C ARG A 158 -19.46 0.86 30.62
N ARG A 159 -19.38 0.88 29.29
CA ARG A 159 -18.16 1.24 28.54
C ARG A 159 -18.01 2.74 28.31
N ILE A 160 -19.10 3.48 28.38
CA ILE A 160 -19.12 4.93 28.16
C ILE A 160 -19.68 5.65 29.39
N ASN A 161 -19.11 6.81 29.70
CA ASN A 161 -19.58 7.70 30.74
C ASN A 161 -19.79 9.09 30.11
N LEU A 162 -21.04 9.44 29.81
CA LEU A 162 -21.36 10.71 29.16
C LEU A 162 -21.37 11.90 30.14
N ALA A 163 -21.30 11.65 31.45
CA ALA A 163 -21.17 12.71 32.45
C ALA A 163 -19.70 13.11 32.65
N LEU A 164 -18.78 12.15 32.57
CA LEU A 164 -17.33 12.34 32.67
C LEU A 164 -16.66 11.54 31.54
N VAL A 165 -16.57 12.15 30.36
CA VAL A 165 -16.15 11.46 29.12
C VAL A 165 -14.76 10.84 29.20
N GLU A 166 -13.82 11.51 29.86
CA GLU A 166 -12.45 10.99 30.05
C GLU A 166 -12.42 9.75 30.97
N GLU A 167 -13.40 9.58 31.85
CA GLU A 167 -13.57 8.42 32.75
C GLU A 167 -14.41 7.30 32.10
N SER A 168 -14.74 7.42 30.81
CA SER A 168 -15.32 6.30 30.08
C SER A 168 -14.35 5.13 30.11
N LEU A 169 -14.80 3.94 30.53
CA LEU A 169 -13.97 2.74 30.56
C LEU A 169 -13.29 2.46 29.20
N LEU A 170 -13.97 2.80 28.09
CA LEU A 170 -13.40 2.78 26.74
C LEU A 170 -12.10 3.60 26.63
N ILE A 171 -12.11 4.83 27.15
CA ILE A 171 -10.98 5.75 27.13
C ILE A 171 -9.89 5.28 28.11
N GLU A 172 -10.26 4.90 29.33
CA GLU A 172 -9.30 4.44 30.33
C GLU A 172 -8.55 3.17 29.90
N LYS A 173 -9.23 2.23 29.22
CA LYS A 173 -8.62 1.00 28.68
C LYS A 173 -7.74 1.26 27.47
N THR A 174 -8.15 2.14 26.56
CA THR A 174 -7.35 2.47 25.36
C THR A 174 -6.09 3.25 25.70
N THR A 175 -6.13 4.11 26.72
CA THR A 175 -4.98 4.84 27.27
C THR A 175 -4.21 4.10 28.36
N ASN A 176 -4.72 2.94 28.79
CA ASN A 176 -4.16 2.07 29.83
C ASN A 176 -4.02 2.75 31.22
N VAL A 177 -4.90 3.71 31.53
CA VAL A 177 -5.12 4.21 32.90
C VAL A 177 -5.67 3.10 33.78
N VAL A 178 -6.58 2.30 33.23
CA VAL A 178 -7.02 1.03 33.84
C VAL A 178 -6.30 -0.12 33.11
N PRO A 179 -5.75 -1.12 33.84
CA PRO A 179 -4.99 -2.21 33.25
C PRO A 179 -5.72 -2.89 32.08
N HIS A 180 -5.06 -2.93 30.93
CA HIS A 180 -5.55 -3.58 29.71
C HIS A 180 -4.45 -4.47 29.14
N SER A 181 -4.77 -5.75 28.88
CA SER A 181 -3.80 -6.73 28.35
C SER A 181 -3.28 -6.38 26.96
N GLY A 182 -4.04 -5.61 26.17
CA GLY A 182 -3.58 -5.06 24.89
C GLY A 182 -2.61 -3.88 25.01
N GLY A 183 -2.39 -3.35 26.22
CA GLY A 183 -1.58 -2.17 26.51
C GLY A 183 -2.26 -0.85 26.10
N ALA A 184 -1.49 0.24 26.17
CA ALA A 184 -1.90 1.55 25.69
C ALA A 184 -1.90 1.56 24.17
N LYS A 185 -3.09 1.63 23.56
CA LYS A 185 -3.28 1.67 22.11
C LYS A 185 -3.46 3.09 21.56
N ILE A 186 -3.93 4.01 22.41
CA ILE A 186 -4.15 5.42 22.10
C ILE A 186 -3.46 6.25 23.18
N LYS A 187 -2.84 7.39 22.82
CA LYS A 187 -2.19 8.29 23.77
C LYS A 187 -3.10 9.46 24.08
N LYS A 188 -3.20 9.84 25.36
CA LYS A 188 -3.96 11.04 25.75
C LYS A 188 -3.41 12.26 25.01
N GLY A 189 -4.30 13.02 24.37
CA GLY A 189 -3.96 14.21 23.59
C GLY A 189 -3.56 13.96 22.14
N ASP A 190 -3.48 12.72 21.67
CA ASP A 190 -3.36 12.45 20.24
C ASP A 190 -4.69 12.64 19.49
N GLU A 191 -4.65 12.59 18.17
CA GLU A 191 -5.82 12.85 17.33
C GLU A 191 -6.91 11.78 17.45
N HIS A 192 -6.52 10.53 17.67
CA HIS A 192 -7.46 9.42 17.85
C HIS A 192 -8.19 9.55 19.18
N TYR A 193 -7.48 9.92 20.24
CA TYR A 193 -8.05 10.30 21.53
C TYR A 193 -9.04 11.46 21.36
N ALA A 194 -8.63 12.54 20.69
CA ALA A 194 -9.48 13.70 20.45
C ALA A 194 -10.76 13.33 19.67
N THR A 195 -10.67 12.40 18.71
CA THR A 195 -11.83 11.90 17.96
C THR A 195 -12.80 11.15 18.87
N LEU A 196 -12.30 10.24 19.71
CA LEU A 196 -13.13 9.49 20.66
C LEU A 196 -13.77 10.40 21.70
N ILE A 197 -13.03 11.36 22.25
CA ILE A 197 -13.55 12.35 23.20
C ILE A 197 -14.62 13.21 22.54
N ARG A 198 -14.38 13.76 21.34
CA ARG A 198 -15.36 14.56 20.59
C ARG A 198 -16.67 13.80 20.38
N TRP A 199 -16.60 12.49 20.08
CA TRP A 199 -17.79 11.65 19.92
C TRP A 199 -18.54 11.47 21.23
N LEU A 200 -17.83 11.23 22.33
CA LEU A 200 -18.44 11.09 23.66
C LEU A 200 -19.05 12.41 24.15
N GLU A 201 -18.38 13.55 23.95
CA GLU A 201 -18.89 14.89 24.29
C GLU A 201 -20.14 15.26 23.50
N ALA A 202 -20.24 14.79 22.25
CA ALA A 202 -21.45 14.92 21.43
C ALA A 202 -22.60 13.98 21.88
N GLY A 203 -22.41 13.20 22.96
CA GLY A 203 -23.41 12.27 23.48
C GLY A 203 -23.34 10.87 22.86
N ALA A 204 -22.20 10.49 22.27
CA ALA A 204 -22.00 9.23 21.55
C ALA A 204 -23.09 8.96 20.50
N PRO A 205 -23.39 9.92 19.59
CA PRO A 205 -24.48 9.77 18.64
C PRO A 205 -24.25 8.57 17.72
N ALA A 206 -25.33 7.87 17.40
CA ALA A 206 -25.37 7.01 16.23
C ALA A 206 -25.45 7.89 14.97
N ASP A 207 -24.98 7.37 13.83
CA ASP A 207 -25.18 8.07 12.57
C ASP A 207 -26.69 8.21 12.28
N PRO A 208 -27.16 9.39 11.86
CA PRO A 208 -28.59 9.66 11.66
C PRO A 208 -29.21 8.88 10.50
N GLY A 209 -28.37 8.26 9.65
CA GLY A 209 -28.77 7.49 8.49
C GLY A 209 -27.58 6.81 7.83
N PRO A 210 -27.74 6.32 6.59
CA PRO A 210 -26.63 5.82 5.79
C PRO A 210 -25.54 6.88 5.62
N VAL A 211 -24.29 6.45 5.73
CA VAL A 211 -23.12 7.28 5.42
C VAL A 211 -22.54 6.86 4.06
N PRO A 212 -21.84 7.74 3.34
CA PRO A 212 -21.14 7.38 2.12
C PRO A 212 -20.17 6.23 2.39
N ALA A 213 -20.24 5.16 1.59
CA ALA A 213 -19.29 4.05 1.69
C ALA A 213 -17.99 4.43 0.98
N ALA A 214 -16.84 4.05 1.53
CA ALA A 214 -15.59 4.08 0.78
C ALA A 214 -15.70 3.11 -0.40
N VAL A 215 -15.30 3.54 -1.59
CA VAL A 215 -15.35 2.73 -2.82
C VAL A 215 -13.97 2.40 -3.37
N THR A 216 -12.96 3.20 -3.03
CA THR A 216 -11.56 2.92 -3.40
C THR A 216 -10.59 3.66 -2.49
N LEU A 217 -9.34 3.18 -2.49
CA LEU A 217 -8.20 3.83 -1.84
C LEU A 217 -7.14 4.18 -2.88
N GLU A 218 -6.50 5.32 -2.68
CA GLU A 218 -5.28 5.69 -3.35
C GLU A 218 -4.16 5.78 -2.33
N ILE A 219 -2.97 5.30 -2.69
CA ILE A 219 -1.75 5.40 -1.88
C ILE A 219 -0.69 6.12 -2.71
N PHE A 220 -0.05 7.11 -2.11
CA PHE A 220 0.91 7.95 -2.79
C PHE A 220 2.22 8.07 -2.02
N PRO A 221 3.37 8.15 -2.72
CA PRO A 221 3.53 7.84 -4.15
C PRO A 221 3.18 6.37 -4.46
N PRO A 222 2.79 6.04 -5.71
CA PRO A 222 2.42 4.67 -6.09
C PRO A 222 3.64 3.74 -6.19
N THR A 223 4.84 4.30 -6.33
CA THR A 223 6.10 3.55 -6.35
C THR A 223 7.26 4.37 -5.78
N GLY A 224 8.32 3.69 -5.36
CA GLY A 224 9.60 4.31 -5.03
C GLY A 224 10.80 3.40 -5.34
N VAL A 225 11.95 4.01 -5.57
CA VAL A 225 13.26 3.35 -5.72
C VAL A 225 14.22 4.03 -4.75
N LEU A 226 14.56 3.34 -3.66
CA LEU A 226 15.40 3.83 -2.56
C LEU A 226 16.85 3.37 -2.77
N ASP A 227 17.81 4.24 -2.45
CA ASP A 227 19.24 4.05 -2.72
C ASP A 227 20.03 3.86 -1.43
N GLY A 228 19.96 2.64 -0.89
CA GLY A 228 20.66 2.26 0.34
C GLY A 228 19.77 2.23 1.57
N GLU A 229 20.34 1.64 2.62
CA GLU A 229 19.72 1.49 3.94
C GLU A 229 19.45 2.87 4.58
N GLY A 230 18.30 2.99 5.25
CA GLY A 230 17.93 4.21 5.98
C GLY A 230 17.31 5.32 5.12
N GLU A 231 17.39 5.24 3.79
CA GLU A 231 16.61 6.10 2.91
C GLU A 231 15.11 5.91 3.17
N SER A 232 14.35 7.01 3.09
CA SER A 232 12.96 7.02 3.51
C SER A 232 12.02 7.75 2.56
N GLN A 233 10.75 7.34 2.58
CA GLN A 233 9.68 7.95 1.80
C GLN A 233 8.40 8.01 2.62
N LYS A 234 7.84 9.21 2.80
CA LYS A 234 6.51 9.41 3.35
C LYS A 234 5.45 8.96 2.35
N LEU A 235 4.36 8.44 2.89
CA LEU A 235 3.16 8.06 2.18
C LEU A 235 1.98 8.92 2.62
N SER A 236 1.03 9.11 1.71
CA SER A 236 -0.32 9.59 2.01
C SER A 236 -1.34 8.61 1.45
N VAL A 237 -2.47 8.45 2.14
CA VAL A 237 -3.57 7.57 1.74
C VAL A 237 -4.84 8.39 1.65
N ARG A 238 -5.55 8.24 0.52
CA ARG A 238 -6.80 8.93 0.27
C ARG A 238 -7.92 7.92 0.01
N ALA A 239 -9.03 8.06 0.73
CA ALA A 239 -10.24 7.30 0.46
C ALA A 239 -11.16 8.11 -0.46
N LYS A 240 -11.77 7.46 -1.45
CA LYS A 240 -12.86 8.03 -2.25
C LYS A 240 -14.17 7.38 -1.84
N TYR A 241 -15.22 8.17 -1.73
CA TYR A 241 -16.53 7.76 -1.25
C TYR A 241 -17.58 7.73 -2.36
N ALA A 242 -18.66 6.98 -2.13
CA ALA A 242 -19.73 6.77 -3.11
C ALA A 242 -20.52 8.04 -3.48
N ASP A 243 -20.44 9.09 -2.65
CA ASP A 243 -21.05 10.39 -2.91
C ASP A 243 -20.16 11.33 -3.74
N GLY A 244 -18.96 10.86 -4.14
CA GLY A 244 -17.99 11.63 -4.91
C GLY A 244 -16.98 12.41 -4.06
N THR A 245 -17.14 12.45 -2.73
CA THR A 245 -16.17 13.07 -1.84
C THR A 245 -14.93 12.19 -1.66
N ASP A 246 -13.86 12.80 -1.17
CA ASP A 246 -12.63 12.12 -0.79
C ASP A 246 -12.13 12.63 0.56
N ARG A 247 -11.33 11.81 1.25
CA ARG A 247 -10.72 12.18 2.53
C ARG A 247 -9.29 11.68 2.59
N ASP A 248 -8.40 12.51 3.12
CA ASP A 248 -7.12 12.05 3.62
C ASP A 248 -7.32 11.16 4.85
N VAL A 249 -7.02 9.87 4.69
CA VAL A 249 -7.13 8.85 5.73
C VAL A 249 -5.75 8.32 6.14
N THR A 250 -4.67 9.03 5.83
CA THR A 250 -3.29 8.62 6.13
C THR A 250 -3.11 8.25 7.60
N ASN A 251 -3.64 9.07 8.51
CA ASN A 251 -3.56 8.83 9.95
C ASN A 251 -4.51 7.71 10.43
N LEU A 252 -5.52 7.31 9.64
CA LEU A 252 -6.46 6.24 9.96
C LEU A 252 -6.12 4.92 9.27
N ALA A 253 -5.25 4.95 8.27
CA ALA A 253 -4.82 3.77 7.53
C ALA A 253 -3.86 2.91 8.36
N VAL A 254 -4.01 1.60 8.29
CA VAL A 254 -3.05 0.64 8.85
C VAL A 254 -2.03 0.28 7.79
N PHE A 255 -0.77 0.60 8.05
CA PHE A 255 0.34 0.31 7.12
C PHE A 255 0.99 -1.03 7.43
N MET A 256 1.34 -1.79 6.39
CA MET A 256 2.01 -3.09 6.46
C MET A 256 2.99 -3.25 5.31
N THR A 257 3.95 -4.17 5.42
CA THR A 257 4.86 -4.56 4.34
C THR A 257 4.77 -6.07 4.15
N ASN A 258 4.88 -6.54 2.90
CA ASN A 258 5.00 -7.98 2.62
C ASN A 258 6.46 -8.47 2.68
N ASN A 259 7.44 -7.56 2.81
CA ASN A 259 8.87 -7.87 2.85
C ASN A 259 9.63 -6.83 3.68
N ASP A 260 9.58 -6.97 5.00
CA ASP A 260 10.28 -6.12 5.97
C ASP A 260 11.81 -6.22 5.87
N ASN A 261 12.33 -7.35 5.39
CA ASN A 261 13.74 -7.51 5.08
C ASN A 261 14.24 -6.53 4.01
N SER A 262 13.36 -6.05 3.11
CA SER A 262 13.73 -5.04 2.11
C SER A 262 13.28 -3.63 2.47
N ALA A 263 12.03 -3.45 2.90
CA ALA A 263 11.55 -2.15 3.35
C ALA A 263 10.50 -2.31 4.45
N THR A 264 10.70 -1.54 5.53
CA THR A 264 9.75 -1.43 6.64
C THR A 264 8.82 -0.24 6.42
N VAL A 265 7.70 -0.21 7.12
CA VAL A 265 6.80 0.96 7.12
C VAL A 265 6.31 1.23 8.54
N SER A 266 6.40 2.49 8.98
CA SER A 266 5.83 2.93 10.25
C SER A 266 4.32 3.12 10.15
N GLN A 267 3.62 3.14 11.29
CA GLN A 267 2.20 3.46 11.29
C GLN A 267 1.90 4.93 10.92
N ASP A 268 2.91 5.80 10.87
CA ASP A 268 2.78 7.17 10.36
C ASP A 268 2.98 7.26 8.84
N GLY A 269 3.08 6.11 8.15
CA GLY A 269 3.23 6.04 6.71
C GLY A 269 4.64 6.35 6.21
N VAL A 270 5.68 6.14 7.02
CA VAL A 270 7.07 6.33 6.59
C VAL A 270 7.68 4.98 6.20
N VAL A 271 7.99 4.83 4.91
CA VAL A 271 8.75 3.69 4.39
C VAL A 271 10.23 3.92 4.67
N THR A 272 10.92 2.91 5.17
CA THR A 272 12.37 2.95 5.43
C THR A 272 13.05 1.76 4.78
N ALA A 273 14.05 2.03 3.94
CA ALA A 273 14.86 1.03 3.28
C ALA A 273 15.70 0.24 4.28
N THR A 274 15.75 -1.08 4.10
CA THR A 274 16.64 -1.99 4.83
C THR A 274 17.58 -2.67 3.84
N ASN A 275 17.36 -3.92 3.45
CA ASN A 275 18.24 -4.63 2.52
C ASN A 275 17.77 -4.51 1.07
N ARG A 276 18.68 -4.83 0.14
CA ARG A 276 18.36 -4.94 -1.29
C ARG A 276 17.15 -5.86 -1.50
N GLY A 277 16.19 -5.40 -2.28
CA GLY A 277 15.03 -6.20 -2.63
C GLY A 277 13.87 -5.35 -3.11
N GLU A 278 12.68 -5.95 -3.01
CA GLU A 278 11.42 -5.28 -3.31
C GLU A 278 10.41 -5.56 -2.21
N ALA A 279 9.64 -4.54 -1.85
CA ALA A 279 8.53 -4.62 -0.93
C ALA A 279 7.28 -3.99 -1.56
N LEU A 280 6.12 -4.59 -1.30
CA LEU A 280 4.84 -3.97 -1.51
C LEU A 280 4.36 -3.42 -0.16
N ILE A 281 4.34 -2.10 -0.04
CA ILE A 281 3.83 -1.40 1.13
C ILE A 281 2.32 -1.28 1.00
N LEU A 282 1.59 -1.90 1.92
CA LEU A 282 0.14 -1.97 1.94
C LEU A 282 -0.43 -0.91 2.89
N ALA A 283 -1.47 -0.22 2.46
CA ALA A 283 -2.33 0.59 3.32
C ALA A 283 -3.73 -0.03 3.35
N ARG A 284 -4.26 -0.24 4.55
CA ARG A 284 -5.63 -0.70 4.79
C ARG A 284 -6.46 0.40 5.40
N PHE A 285 -7.65 0.62 4.86
CA PHE A 285 -8.67 1.46 5.46
C PHE A 285 -10.05 0.84 5.21
N GLU A 286 -10.82 0.66 6.27
CA GLU A 286 -12.06 -0.13 6.26
C GLU A 286 -11.85 -1.51 5.60
N THR A 287 -12.67 -1.84 4.60
CA THR A 287 -12.64 -3.10 3.87
C THR A 287 -11.64 -3.11 2.71
N HIS A 288 -10.94 -2.00 2.46
CA HIS A 288 -10.07 -1.82 1.30
C HIS A 288 -8.60 -1.96 1.68
N THR A 289 -7.82 -2.55 0.77
CA THR A 289 -6.35 -2.62 0.86
C THR A 289 -5.76 -2.23 -0.47
N ILE A 290 -4.77 -1.34 -0.45
CA ILE A 290 -4.05 -0.88 -1.64
C ILE A 290 -2.53 -0.96 -1.38
N GLY A 291 -1.72 -1.14 -2.43
CA GLY A 291 -0.28 -1.31 -2.33
C GLY A 291 0.51 -0.27 -3.13
N SER A 292 1.67 0.13 -2.59
CA SER A 292 2.70 0.93 -3.25
C SER A 292 4.00 0.14 -3.32
N GLN A 293 4.62 0.07 -4.51
CA GLN A 293 5.79 -0.78 -4.76
C GLN A 293 7.09 -0.03 -4.49
N PHE A 294 7.93 -0.55 -3.60
CA PHE A 294 9.24 -0.01 -3.28
C PHE A 294 10.35 -0.99 -3.63
N ILE A 295 11.35 -0.49 -4.36
CA ILE A 295 12.60 -1.20 -4.64
C ILE A 295 13.68 -0.58 -3.78
N VAL A 296 14.47 -1.41 -3.10
CA VAL A 296 15.66 -0.98 -2.38
C VAL A 296 16.90 -1.50 -3.11
N LEU A 297 17.76 -0.57 -3.50
CA LEU A 297 19.01 -0.84 -4.17
C LEU A 297 20.18 -0.71 -3.18
N PRO A 298 21.30 -1.41 -3.40
CA PRO A 298 22.53 -1.09 -2.69
C PRO A 298 22.95 0.34 -2.98
N GLN A 299 23.38 1.06 -1.95
CA GLN A 299 23.75 2.46 -2.04
C GLN A 299 24.80 2.70 -3.12
N GLY A 300 24.52 3.64 -4.04
CA GLY A 300 25.47 4.04 -5.07
C GLY A 300 25.84 2.94 -6.05
N LEU A 301 25.01 1.89 -6.19
CA LEU A 301 25.27 0.78 -7.10
C LEU A 301 25.39 1.28 -8.55
N ALA A 302 26.60 1.24 -9.09
CA ALA A 302 26.84 1.44 -10.52
C ALA A 302 26.26 0.25 -11.30
N PHE A 303 25.40 0.54 -12.27
CA PHE A 303 24.72 -0.47 -13.06
C PHE A 303 24.80 -0.15 -14.55
N GLU A 304 25.36 -1.09 -15.30
CA GLU A 304 25.34 -1.09 -16.76
C GLU A 304 24.51 -2.29 -17.22
N TRP A 305 23.50 -2.02 -18.05
CA TRP A 305 22.67 -3.07 -18.64
C TRP A 305 23.46 -3.83 -19.70
N LYS A 306 23.63 -5.12 -19.47
CA LYS A 306 24.17 -6.06 -20.46
C LYS A 306 23.02 -6.48 -21.35
N ASN A 307 22.98 -5.93 -22.56
CA ASN A 307 21.87 -6.10 -23.50
C ASN A 307 21.65 -7.57 -23.87
N ALA A 308 20.75 -8.24 -23.16
CA ALA A 308 20.34 -9.58 -23.51
C ALA A 308 19.49 -9.54 -24.79
N PRO A 309 19.63 -10.53 -25.69
CA PRO A 309 18.82 -10.58 -26.89
C PRO A 309 17.35 -10.82 -26.51
N VAL A 310 16.50 -9.83 -26.79
CA VAL A 310 15.04 -9.94 -26.69
C VAL A 310 14.55 -10.89 -27.78
N LYS A 311 14.04 -12.07 -27.41
CA LYS A 311 13.46 -13.04 -28.36
C LYS A 311 11.97 -12.84 -28.54
N ASN A 312 11.25 -12.41 -27.50
CA ASN A 312 9.82 -12.18 -27.55
C ASN A 312 9.35 -11.09 -26.58
N TYR A 313 8.06 -10.78 -26.59
CA TYR A 313 7.48 -9.70 -25.77
C TYR A 313 7.58 -9.95 -24.25
N VAL A 314 7.70 -11.20 -23.79
CA VAL A 314 7.89 -11.54 -22.37
C VAL A 314 9.28 -11.10 -21.89
N ASP A 315 10.29 -11.20 -22.74
CA ASP A 315 11.64 -10.74 -22.44
C ASP A 315 11.64 -9.22 -22.21
N GLU A 316 10.84 -8.45 -22.97
CA GLU A 316 10.72 -7.00 -22.76
C GLU A 316 10.16 -6.63 -21.37
N PHE A 317 9.25 -7.43 -20.83
CA PHE A 317 8.72 -7.23 -19.47
C PHE A 317 9.74 -7.65 -18.41
N THR A 318 10.44 -8.76 -18.64
CA THR A 318 11.48 -9.29 -17.76
C THR A 318 12.66 -8.33 -17.67
N ASP A 319 13.17 -7.87 -18.81
CA ASP A 319 14.30 -6.94 -18.90
C ASP A 319 13.98 -5.62 -18.21
N ARG A 320 12.80 -5.08 -18.44
CA ARG A 320 12.34 -3.86 -17.76
C ARG A 320 12.32 -4.02 -16.24
N LYS A 321 11.90 -5.19 -15.74
CA LYS A 321 11.92 -5.48 -14.30
C LYS A 321 13.35 -5.59 -13.78
N LEU A 322 14.22 -6.33 -14.48
CA LEU A 322 15.62 -6.52 -14.11
C LEU A 322 16.41 -5.21 -14.12
N MET A 323 16.19 -4.35 -15.12
CA MET A 323 16.75 -2.99 -15.18
C MET A 323 16.37 -2.16 -13.96
N ARG A 324 15.08 -2.16 -13.56
CA ARG A 324 14.62 -1.44 -12.35
C ARG A 324 15.27 -1.97 -11.08
N LEU A 325 15.56 -3.28 -11.02
CA LEU A 325 16.25 -3.92 -9.90
C LEU A 325 17.78 -3.79 -9.97
N ARG A 326 18.34 -3.20 -11.03
CA ARG A 326 19.77 -3.16 -11.34
C ARG A 326 20.40 -4.57 -11.33
N ILE A 327 19.73 -5.53 -11.98
CA ILE A 327 20.17 -6.91 -12.13
C ILE A 327 20.38 -7.18 -13.62
N ASN A 328 21.52 -7.77 -13.98
CA ASN A 328 21.72 -8.28 -15.34
C ASN A 328 21.14 -9.70 -15.45
N PRO A 329 20.55 -10.07 -16.60
CA PRO A 329 20.14 -11.44 -16.86
C PRO A 329 21.30 -12.41 -16.63
N SER A 330 20.99 -13.60 -16.13
CA SER A 330 22.00 -14.65 -15.99
C SER A 330 22.50 -15.11 -17.36
N ASP A 331 23.74 -15.58 -17.40
CA ASP A 331 24.30 -16.19 -18.59
C ASP A 331 23.47 -17.40 -19.05
N LEU A 332 23.56 -17.72 -20.34
CA LEU A 332 22.87 -18.86 -20.90
C LEU A 332 23.38 -20.15 -20.23
N CYS A 333 22.46 -20.96 -19.70
CA CYS A 333 22.81 -22.23 -19.08
C CYS A 333 23.38 -23.23 -20.10
N THR A 334 24.11 -24.22 -19.60
CA THR A 334 24.62 -25.33 -20.42
C THR A 334 23.47 -26.20 -20.97
N ASP A 335 23.73 -26.96 -22.03
CA ASP A 335 22.74 -27.86 -22.61
C ASP A 335 22.27 -28.95 -21.63
N GLU A 336 23.17 -29.45 -20.78
CA GLU A 336 22.84 -30.42 -19.74
C GLU A 336 21.90 -29.83 -18.67
N GLU A 337 22.20 -28.62 -18.19
CA GLU A 337 21.32 -27.92 -17.26
C GLU A 337 19.96 -27.59 -17.89
N PHE A 338 19.97 -27.12 -19.14
CA PHE A 338 18.74 -26.82 -19.88
C PHE A 338 17.86 -28.06 -20.01
N LEU A 339 18.41 -29.16 -20.53
CA LEU A 339 17.69 -30.42 -20.75
C LEU A 339 17.03 -30.93 -19.47
N ARG A 340 17.77 -30.92 -18.35
CA ARG A 340 17.24 -31.35 -17.06
C ARG A 340 16.13 -30.42 -16.56
N ARG A 341 16.34 -29.10 -16.59
CA ARG A 341 15.36 -28.12 -16.09
C ARG A 341 14.08 -28.16 -16.91
N VAL A 342 14.18 -28.14 -18.24
CA VAL A 342 13.01 -28.09 -19.12
C VAL A 342 12.15 -29.36 -19.02
N HIS A 343 12.74 -30.55 -18.85
CA HIS A 343 11.98 -31.78 -18.61
C HIS A 343 11.22 -31.74 -17.28
N LEU A 344 11.88 -31.29 -16.21
CA LEU A 344 11.24 -31.17 -14.89
C LEU A 344 10.14 -30.11 -14.90
N ASP A 345 10.39 -28.95 -15.50
CA ASP A 345 9.46 -27.81 -15.51
C ASP A 345 8.23 -28.05 -16.41
N ILE A 346 8.40 -28.75 -17.54
CA ILE A 346 7.31 -29.00 -18.50
C ILE A 346 6.59 -30.33 -18.22
N CYS A 347 7.30 -31.40 -17.89
CA CYS A 347 6.72 -32.75 -17.75
C CYS A 347 6.80 -33.33 -16.33
N GLY A 348 7.55 -32.71 -15.41
CA GLY A 348 7.72 -33.23 -14.04
C GLY A 348 8.60 -34.49 -13.97
N THR A 349 9.32 -34.83 -15.05
CA THR A 349 10.15 -36.03 -15.15
C THR A 349 11.58 -35.68 -15.53
N LEU A 350 12.51 -36.62 -15.37
CA LEU A 350 13.87 -36.49 -15.91
C LEU A 350 13.92 -37.00 -17.37
N PRO A 351 14.86 -36.52 -18.20
CA PRO A 351 15.13 -37.11 -19.50
C PRO A 351 15.61 -38.56 -19.32
N SER A 352 15.21 -39.44 -20.23
CA SER A 352 15.80 -40.77 -20.37
C SER A 352 17.26 -40.68 -20.86
N SER A 353 18.01 -41.78 -20.71
CA SER A 353 19.39 -41.83 -21.18
C SER A 353 19.52 -41.62 -22.70
N ASP A 354 18.52 -42.05 -23.49
CA ASP A 354 18.54 -41.89 -24.94
C ASP A 354 18.15 -40.48 -25.38
N GLU A 355 17.17 -39.85 -24.72
CA GLU A 355 16.85 -38.43 -24.91
C GLU A 355 18.06 -37.54 -24.56
N TYR A 356 18.78 -37.88 -23.48
CA TYR A 356 20.01 -37.18 -23.11
C TYR A 356 21.06 -37.27 -24.20
N ARG A 357 21.43 -38.48 -24.64
CA ARG A 357 22.46 -38.66 -25.69
C ARG A 357 22.08 -37.93 -26.97
N THR A 358 20.83 -38.11 -27.41
CA THR A 358 20.30 -37.48 -28.64
C THR A 358 20.42 -35.95 -28.57
N PHE A 359 20.05 -35.35 -27.44
CA PHE A 359 20.11 -33.90 -27.28
C PHE A 359 21.55 -33.36 -27.21
N MET A 360 22.47 -34.09 -26.55
CA MET A 360 23.87 -33.70 -26.45
C MET A 360 24.61 -33.82 -27.78
N GLU A 361 24.31 -34.84 -28.57
CA GLU A 361 24.92 -35.06 -29.89
C GLU A 361 24.29 -34.17 -30.99
N GLY A 362 23.12 -33.60 -30.73
CA GLY A 362 22.43 -32.71 -31.67
C GLY A 362 23.19 -31.40 -31.93
N VAL A 363 23.44 -31.11 -33.21
CA VAL A 363 24.11 -29.88 -33.70
C VAL A 363 23.16 -28.82 -34.25
N ASP A 364 21.86 -29.09 -34.26
CA ASP A 364 20.85 -28.13 -34.72
C ASP A 364 20.82 -26.90 -33.78
N PRO A 365 21.05 -25.67 -34.30
CA PRO A 365 21.00 -24.46 -33.48
C PRO A 365 19.62 -24.21 -32.84
N ALA A 366 18.53 -24.78 -33.40
CA ALA A 366 17.18 -24.67 -32.86
C ALA A 366 16.77 -25.84 -31.94
N LYS A 367 17.69 -26.75 -31.58
CA LYS A 367 17.36 -27.97 -30.82
C LYS A 367 16.65 -27.72 -29.49
N ARG A 368 16.90 -26.58 -28.83
CA ARG A 368 16.21 -26.19 -27.57
C ARG A 368 14.73 -25.89 -27.79
N GLU A 369 14.41 -25.19 -28.86
CA GLU A 369 13.04 -24.81 -29.23
C GLU A 369 12.26 -26.05 -29.68
N HIS A 370 12.86 -26.88 -30.53
CA HIS A 370 12.27 -28.17 -30.94
C HIS A 370 12.02 -29.12 -29.75
N LEU A 371 12.95 -29.17 -28.78
CA LEU A 371 12.75 -29.97 -27.57
C LEU A 371 11.54 -29.46 -26.78
N VAL A 372 11.41 -28.14 -26.55
CA VAL A 372 10.27 -27.57 -25.85
C VAL A 372 8.96 -27.96 -26.54
N ASP A 373 8.87 -27.81 -27.86
CA ASP A 373 7.68 -28.21 -28.62
C ASP A 373 7.34 -29.69 -28.47
N SER A 374 8.36 -30.56 -28.49
CA SER A 374 8.16 -32.00 -28.29
C SER A 374 7.66 -32.34 -26.88
N LEU A 375 8.16 -31.66 -25.85
CA LEU A 375 7.75 -31.87 -24.46
C LEU A 375 6.33 -31.38 -24.21
N LEU A 376 5.92 -30.27 -24.82
CA LEU A 376 4.55 -29.75 -24.72
C LEU A 376 3.51 -30.69 -25.34
N GLN A 377 3.91 -31.60 -26.24
CA GLN A 377 3.04 -32.60 -26.85
C GLN A 377 2.93 -33.90 -26.03
N ARG A 378 3.71 -34.03 -24.96
CA ARG A 378 3.71 -35.24 -24.12
C ARG A 378 2.49 -35.34 -23.23
N LYS A 379 2.10 -36.59 -22.92
CA LYS A 379 1.03 -36.88 -21.97
C LYS A 379 1.34 -36.33 -20.58
N GLU A 380 2.60 -36.41 -20.19
CA GLU A 380 3.09 -35.95 -18.88
C GLU A 380 2.92 -34.44 -18.69
N PHE A 381 3.08 -33.63 -19.75
CA PHE A 381 2.77 -32.20 -19.70
C PHE A 381 1.29 -31.97 -19.37
N VAL A 382 0.39 -32.65 -20.08
CA VAL A 382 -1.05 -32.54 -19.84
C VAL A 382 -1.40 -32.95 -18.41
N GLU A 383 -0.88 -34.09 -17.94
CA GLU A 383 -1.15 -34.60 -16.59
C GLU A 383 -0.66 -33.64 -15.50
N MET A 384 0.56 -33.12 -15.62
CA MET A 384 1.13 -32.20 -14.64
C MET A 384 0.36 -30.88 -14.58
N TRP A 385 0.03 -30.29 -15.73
CA TRP A 385 -0.65 -29.00 -15.77
C TRP A 385 -2.13 -29.11 -15.42
N VAL A 386 -2.82 -30.21 -15.77
CA VAL A 386 -4.18 -30.47 -15.28
C VAL A 386 -4.20 -30.58 -13.76
N MET A 387 -3.25 -31.28 -13.16
CA MET A 387 -3.13 -31.36 -11.69
C MET A 387 -2.93 -29.97 -11.08
N LYS A 388 -1.96 -29.20 -11.59
CA LYS A 388 -1.64 -27.85 -11.10
C LYS A 388 -2.83 -26.90 -11.21
N TRP A 389 -3.53 -26.92 -12.34
CA TRP A 389 -4.75 -26.12 -12.51
C TRP A 389 -5.89 -26.60 -11.64
N SER A 390 -6.06 -27.91 -11.47
CA SER A 390 -7.09 -28.47 -10.59
C SER A 390 -6.90 -28.02 -9.14
N GLU A 391 -5.66 -27.94 -8.68
CA GLU A 391 -5.34 -27.42 -7.35
C GLU A 391 -5.61 -25.90 -7.26
N LEU A 392 -5.08 -25.11 -8.20
CA LEU A 392 -5.23 -23.64 -8.20
C LEU A 392 -6.69 -23.19 -8.35
N LEU A 393 -7.47 -23.90 -9.17
CA LEU A 393 -8.89 -23.62 -9.39
C LEU A 393 -9.80 -24.34 -8.39
N MET A 394 -9.21 -25.05 -7.42
CA MET A 394 -9.90 -25.81 -6.39
C MET A 394 -10.96 -26.77 -6.97
N ILE A 395 -10.64 -27.42 -8.08
CA ILE A 395 -11.51 -28.43 -8.70
C ILE A 395 -11.71 -29.56 -7.70
N ARG A 396 -12.95 -29.72 -7.24
CA ARG A 396 -13.37 -30.83 -6.38
C ARG A 396 -14.28 -31.72 -7.17
N THR A 397 -13.94 -32.99 -7.27
CA THR A 397 -14.90 -34.02 -7.69
C THR A 397 -15.90 -34.23 -6.57
N SER A 398 -17.14 -33.77 -6.76
CA SER A 398 -18.25 -34.15 -5.87
C SER A 398 -18.66 -35.58 -6.22
N PRO A 399 -18.59 -36.55 -5.29
CA PRO A 399 -19.05 -37.91 -5.56
C PRO A 399 -20.59 -38.04 -5.65
N GLN A 400 -21.33 -36.93 -5.65
CA GLN A 400 -22.77 -36.93 -5.91
C GLN A 400 -23.05 -36.74 -7.39
N ILE A 401 -23.08 -37.86 -8.11
CA ILE A 401 -23.88 -38.02 -9.33
C ILE A 401 -25.06 -38.90 -8.91
N THR A 402 -26.27 -38.39 -9.15
CA THR A 402 -27.58 -39.05 -8.98
C THR A 402 -27.66 -40.44 -9.58
#